data_AF-A0A844MGS5-F1
#
_entry.id   AF-A0A844MGS5-F1
#
_cell.length_a   1.000
_cell.length_b   1.000
_cell.length_c   1.000
_cell.angle_alpha   90.00
_cell.angle_beta   90.00
_cell.angle_gamma   90.00
#
_symmetry.space_group_name_H-M   'P 1'
#
loop_
_entity.id
_entity.type
_entity.pdbx_description
1 polymer ?
#
loop_
_entity_poly.entity_id
_entity_poly.type
_entity_poly.pdbx_seq_one_letter_code
_entity_poly.pdbx_strand_id
1 'polypeptide(L)' 'MIEGLTDRVATYGELADSISRVACSLAARGFSKGDVLGIYSPNLPEYAIAFHAVATLGGVITTVNPSYTASDRSNRCLV' A
#
# COMPACT_ATOMS: atom_id res chain seq x y z
N MET A 1 -4.99 8.86 -12.29
CA MET A 1 -4.59 9.29 -10.93
C MET A 1 -3.72 10.52 -11.07
N ILE A 2 -3.98 11.57 -10.29
CA ILE A 2 -3.24 12.84 -10.34
C ILE A 2 -2.63 13.08 -8.96
N GLU A 3 -1.31 13.24 -8.89
CA GLU A 3 -0.60 13.62 -7.66
C GLU A 3 -0.59 15.14 -7.51
N GLY A 4 -1.35 15.67 -6.54
CA GLY A 4 -1.57 17.11 -6.39
C GLY A 4 -0.35 17.95 -5.96
N LEU A 5 0.76 17.32 -5.57
CA LEU A 5 1.99 18.01 -5.17
C LEU A 5 3.03 18.12 -6.30
N THR A 6 2.90 17.32 -7.35
CA THR A 6 3.93 17.18 -8.40
C THR A 6 3.36 17.26 -9.83
N ASP A 7 2.04 17.46 -9.98
CA ASP A 7 1.32 17.41 -11.26
C ASP A 7 1.52 16.10 -12.05
N ARG A 8 1.94 15.03 -11.37
CA ARG A 8 2.10 13.71 -12.01
C ARG A 8 0.74 13.10 -12.30
N VAL A 9 0.49 12.84 -13.57
CA VAL A 9 -0.72 12.16 -14.04
C VAL A 9 -0.34 10.76 -14.49
N ALA A 10 -0.92 9.74 -13.84
CA ALA A 10 -0.86 8.36 -14.28
C ALA A 10 -2.21 7.96 -14.89
N THR A 11 -2.18 7.35 -16.07
CA THR A 11 -3.36 6.73 -16.67
C THR A 11 -3.79 5.49 -15.89
N TYR A 12 -5.03 5.03 -16.09
CA TYR A 12 -5.51 3.80 -15.45
C TYR A 12 -4.67 2.58 -15.86
N GLY A 13 -4.20 2.51 -17.11
CA GLY A 13 -3.34 1.43 -17.58
C GLY A 13 -1.99 1.40 -16.87
N GLU A 14 -1.33 2.56 -16.75
CA GLU A 14 -0.04 2.65 -16.04
C GLU A 14 -0.16 2.34 -14.55
N LEU A 15 -1.30 2.68 -13.94
CA LEU A 15 -1.61 2.31 -12.56
C LEU A 15 -1.79 0.79 -12.43
N ALA A 16 -2.57 0.16 -13.31
CA ALA A 16 -2.78 -1.28 -13.32
C ALA A 16 -1.48 -2.06 -13.56
N ASP A 17 -0.63 -1.58 -14.46
CA ASP A 17 0.70 -2.16 -14.70
C ASP A 17 1.59 -2.05 -13.46
N SER A 18 1.57 -0.90 -12.79
CA SER A 18 2.33 -0.68 -11.56
C SER A 18 1.87 -1.60 -10.43
N ILE A 19 0.54 -1.74 -10.26
CA ILE A 19 -0.07 -2.67 -9.30
C ILE A 19 0.38 -4.10 -9.59
N SER A 20 0.29 -4.53 -10.85
CA SER A 20 0.63 -5.89 -11.28
C SER A 20 2.11 -6.21 -11.05
N ARG A 21 3.01 -5.25 -11.33
CA ARG A 21 4.45 -5.39 -11.05
C ARG A 21 4.74 -5.55 -9.56
N VAL A 22 4.09 -4.72 -8.72
CA VAL A 22 4.27 -4.79 -7.26
C VAL A 22 3.70 -6.10 -6.71
N ALA A 23 2.54 -6.54 -7.18
CA ALA A 23 1.94 -7.82 -6.80
C ALA A 23 2.84 -9.00 -7.18
N CYS A 24 3.38 -9.01 -8.41
CA CYS A 24 4.29 -10.06 -8.86
C CYS A 24 5.59 -10.09 -8.01
N SER A 25 6.14 -8.92 -7.69
CA SER A 25 7.32 -8.79 -6.81
C SER A 25 7.04 -9.31 -5.39
N LEU A 26 5.88 -8.98 -4.82
CA LEU A 26 5.44 -9.48 -3.52
C LEU A 26 5.28 -11.01 -3.52
N ALA A 27 4.60 -11.56 -4.53
CA ALA A 27 4.45 -13.01 -4.69
C ALA A 27 5.80 -13.72 -4.85
N ALA A 28 6.72 -13.15 -5.64
CA ALA A 28 8.08 -13.68 -5.80
C ALA A 28 8.89 -13.66 -4.49
N ARG A 29 8.56 -12.75 -3.57
CA ARG A 29 9.14 -12.67 -2.21
C ARG A 29 8.45 -13.60 -1.21
N GLY A 30 7.51 -14.43 -1.67
CA GLY A 30 6.80 -15.40 -0.85
C GLY A 30 5.53 -14.86 -0.18
N PHE A 31 5.08 -13.67 -0.55
CA PHE A 31 3.82 -13.12 -0.02
C PHE A 31 2.64 -13.91 -0.58
N SER A 32 1.80 -14.39 0.33
CA SER A 32 0.73 -15.33 0.06
C SER A 32 -0.57 -14.88 0.70
N LYS A 33 -1.66 -15.55 0.34
CA LYS A 33 -2.99 -15.28 0.90
C LYS A 33 -2.95 -15.46 2.41
N GLY A 34 -3.34 -14.43 3.15
CA GLY A 34 -3.34 -14.41 4.62
C GLY A 34 -2.12 -13.72 5.24
N ASP A 35 -1.09 -13.41 4.47
CA ASP A 35 0.01 -12.59 4.95
C ASP A 35 -0.44 -11.13 5.15
N VAL A 36 0.10 -10.50 6.19
CA VAL A 36 -0.24 -9.13 6.58
C VAL A 36 0.85 -8.17 6.08
N LEU A 37 0.49 -7.25 5.20
CA LEU A 37 1.38 -6.17 4.77
C LEU A 37 1.04 -4.86 5.50
N GLY A 38 2.00 -4.33 6.26
CA GLY A 38 1.93 -3.01 6.85
C GLY A 38 2.31 -1.92 5.84
N ILE A 39 1.38 -1.02 5.49
CA ILE A 39 1.66 0.15 4.64
C ILE A 39 1.74 1.39 5.53
N TYR A 40 2.95 1.97 5.59
CA TYR A 40 3.20 3.26 6.22
C TYR A 40 3.65 4.26 5.15
N SER A 41 2.73 5.05 4.64
CA SER A 41 3.00 6.04 3.60
C SER A 41 2.12 7.27 3.77
N PRO A 42 2.63 8.49 3.51
CA PRO A 42 1.76 9.64 3.30
C PRO A 42 0.84 9.37 2.10
N ASN A 43 -0.28 10.11 2.01
CA ASN A 43 -1.32 9.94 0.99
C ASN A 43 -0.78 10.26 -0.42
N LEU A 44 0.00 9.32 -0.96
CA LEU A 44 0.70 9.37 -2.21
C LEU A 44 0.16 8.26 -3.14
N PRO A 45 0.31 8.37 -4.47
CA PRO A 45 -0.11 7.35 -5.44
C PRO A 45 0.40 5.93 -5.12
N GLU A 46 1.60 5.84 -4.56
CA GLU A 46 2.26 4.59 -4.16
C GLU A 46 1.45 3.82 -3.11
N TYR A 47 0.73 4.53 -2.25
CA TYR A 47 -0.18 3.91 -1.28
C TYR A 47 -1.28 3.13 -2.00
N ALA A 48 -1.92 3.74 -3.01
CA ALA A 48 -2.97 3.08 -3.78
C ALA A 48 -2.42 1.88 -4.57
N ILE A 49 -1.20 2.00 -5.12
CA ILE A 49 -0.53 0.89 -5.82
C ILE A 49 -0.29 -0.28 -4.87
N ALA A 50 0.30 -0.03 -3.70
CA ALA A 50 0.60 -1.07 -2.71
C ALA A 50 -0.67 -1.72 -2.14
N PHE A 51 -1.69 -0.90 -1.85
CA PHE A 51 -2.99 -1.37 -1.37
C PHE A 51 -3.65 -2.32 -2.37
N HIS A 52 -3.74 -1.93 -3.65
CA HIS A 52 -4.32 -2.77 -4.69
C HIS A 52 -3.47 -3.99 -5.01
N ALA A 53 -2.14 -3.91 -4.91
CA ALA A 53 -1.26 -5.05 -5.13
C ALA A 53 -1.49 -6.16 -4.10
N VAL A 54 -1.58 -5.80 -2.81
CA VAL A 54 -1.85 -6.77 -1.73
C VAL A 54 -3.27 -7.33 -1.83
N ALA A 55 -4.26 -6.48 -2.15
CA ALA A 55 -5.63 -6.92 -2.38
C ALA A 55 -5.72 -7.93 -3.54
N THR A 56 -4.94 -7.72 -4.60
CA THR A 56 -4.87 -8.63 -5.76
C THR A 56 -4.28 -9.99 -5.38
N LEU A 57 -3.34 -10.04 -4.43
CA LEU A 57 -2.76 -11.28 -3.93
C LEU A 57 -3.64 -11.97 -2.86
N GLY A 58 -4.73 -11.34 -2.42
CA GLY A 58 -5.57 -11.83 -1.32
C GLY A 58 -4.90 -11.75 0.05
N GLY A 59 -3.91 -10.86 0.20
CA GLY A 59 -3.30 -10.55 1.50
C GLY A 59 -4.15 -9.63 2.35
N VAL A 60 -3.77 -9.51 3.62
CA VAL A 60 -4.39 -8.58 4.57
C VAL A 60 -3.55 -7.29 4.61
N ILE A 61 -4.21 -6.13 4.60
CA ILE A 61 -3.54 -4.84 4.56
C ILE A 61 -3.75 -4.14 5.89
N THR A 62 -2.65 -3.80 6.57
CA THR A 62 -2.67 -2.98 7.77
C THR A 62 -2.13 -1.60 7.43
N THR A 63 -3.01 -0.61 7.45
CA THR A 63 -2.67 0.76 7.06
C THR A 63 -2.34 1.55 8.32
N VAL A 64 -1.12 2.09 8.41
CA VAL A 64 -0.74 2.99 9.51
C VAL A 64 -0.65 4.39 8.94
N ASN A 65 -1.59 5.25 9.34
CA ASN A 65 -1.63 6.62 8.86
C ASN A 65 -0.45 7.42 9.47
N PRO A 66 0.41 8.06 8.67
CA PRO A 66 1.55 8.82 9.18
C PRO A 66 1.17 10.13 9.88
N SER A 67 -0.10 10.56 9.79
CA SER A 67 -0.66 11.61 10.64
C SER A 67 -0.96 11.13 12.06
N TYR A 68 -0.72 9.85 12.39
CA TYR A 68 -0.54 9.44 13.79
C TYR A 68 0.78 10.01 14.29
N THR A 69 0.70 11.20 14.87
CA THR A 69 1.72 11.79 15.72
C THR A 69 2.28 10.71 16.65
N ALA A 70 3.61 10.63 16.78
CA ALA A 70 4.33 9.70 17.64
C ALA A 70 4.04 9.85 19.16
N SER A 71 2.99 10.58 19.53
CA SER A 71 2.61 10.91 20.92
C SER A 71 1.47 10.07 21.50
N ASP A 72 0.89 9.12 20.75
CA ASP A 72 -0.10 8.19 21.32
C ASP A 72 0.35 6.74 21.13
N ARG A 73 1.47 6.40 21.77
CA ARG A 73 2.01 5.02 21.82
C ARG A 73 1.74 4.40 23.19
N SER A 74 0.48 4.42 23.63
CA SER A 74 0.01 3.67 24.80
C SER A 74 -1.46 3.28 24.60
N ASN A 75 -1.73 2.15 23.95
CA ASN A 75 -2.74 1.17 24.41
C ASN A 75 -3.26 0.13 23.42
N ARG A 76 -2.86 0.08 22.15
CA ARG A 76 -3.46 -0.93 21.25
C ARG A 76 -2.44 -1.87 20.63
N CYS A 77 -2.18 -2.95 21.38
CA CYS A 77 -1.79 -4.23 20.83
C CYS A 77 -2.78 -4.61 19.71
N LEU A 78 -2.28 -4.84 18.51
CA LEU A 78 -2.99 -5.61 17.50
C LEU A 78 -2.09 -6.81 17.19
N VAL A 79 -2.51 -7.95 17.74
CA VAL A 79 -2.04 -9.30 17.40
C VAL A 79 -2.66 -9.67 16.06
#